data_AF-A0A258ZZ59-F1
#
_entry.id   AF-A0A258ZZ59-F1
#
_cell.length_a   1.000
_cell.length_b   1.000
_cell.length_c   1.000
_cell.angle_alpha   90.00
_cell.angle_beta   90.00
_cell.angle_gamma   90.00
#
_symmetry.space_group_name_H-M   'P 1'
#
loop_
_entity.id
_entity.type
_entity.pdbx_description
1 polymer ?
#
loop_
_entity_poly.entity_id
_entity_poly.type
_entity_poly.pdbx_seq_one_letter_code
_entity_poly.pdbx_strand_id
1 'polypeptide(L)'
;MQLEHSQLSTYNDKVVRQFSIMAVVWGVFGMLMGVIIAAELVWPELNLGLPWTSFGRLRPLHTNAVIFAFGGCALFATSLYVVQRTCQTRLFAGKLASFMFWGWQAVIVAAAISLPLGHTQGKEYAELEWPIDIL
;
A
#
# COMPACT_ATOMS: atom_id res chain seq x y z
N MET A 1 -1.37 -27.74 -26.24
CA MET A 1 -0.88 -28.48 -25.06
C MET A 1 0.57 -28.13 -24.69
N GLN A 2 1.54 -28.11 -25.61
CA GLN A 2 2.94 -27.75 -25.30
C GLN A 2 3.14 -26.29 -24.83
N LEU A 3 2.33 -25.34 -25.32
CA LEU A 3 2.40 -23.93 -24.92
C LEU A 3 1.95 -23.69 -23.47
N GLU A 4 0.99 -24.47 -22.94
CA GLU A 4 0.58 -24.34 -21.52
C GLU A 4 1.63 -24.86 -20.55
N HIS A 5 2.34 -25.93 -20.92
CA HIS A 5 3.37 -26.54 -20.08
C HIS A 5 4.61 -25.62 -19.92
N SER A 6 4.99 -24.91 -20.99
CA SER A 6 6.05 -23.89 -20.94
C SER A 6 5.71 -22.73 -20.00
N GLN A 7 4.45 -22.31 -19.93
CA GLN A 7 4.01 -21.26 -19.00
C GLN A 7 4.13 -21.73 -17.55
N LEU A 8 3.70 -22.96 -17.23
CA LEU A 8 3.81 -23.52 -15.87
C LEU A 8 5.25 -23.61 -15.35
N SER A 9 6.23 -23.76 -16.25
CA SER A 9 7.66 -23.80 -15.92
C SER A 9 8.28 -22.44 -15.60
N THR A 10 7.60 -21.32 -15.87
CA THR A 10 8.15 -19.97 -15.69
C THR A 10 7.50 -19.29 -14.48
N TYR A 11 8.30 -18.62 -13.65
CA TYR A 11 7.80 -17.87 -12.49
C TYR A 11 6.81 -16.76 -12.89
N ASN A 12 5.88 -16.45 -11.97
CA ASN A 12 4.95 -15.36 -12.13
C ASN A 12 5.55 -14.05 -11.60
N ASP A 13 6.40 -13.41 -12.40
CA ASP A 13 7.06 -12.14 -12.03
C ASP A 13 6.17 -10.91 -12.27
N LYS A 14 5.00 -11.06 -12.90
CA LYS A 14 4.10 -9.93 -13.19
C LYS A 14 3.65 -9.23 -11.91
N VAL A 15 3.09 -9.99 -10.97
CA VAL A 15 2.55 -9.45 -9.71
C VAL A 15 3.67 -8.90 -8.83
N VAL A 16 4.83 -9.57 -8.82
CA VAL A 16 6.03 -9.06 -8.14
C VAL A 16 6.43 -7.70 -8.68
N ARG A 17 6.48 -7.53 -10.02
CA ARG A 17 6.81 -6.26 -10.66
C ARG A 17 5.81 -5.17 -10.30
N GLN A 18 4.51 -5.49 -10.31
CA GLN A 18 3.45 -4.55 -9.95
C GLN A 18 3.61 -4.05 -8.50
N PHE A 19 3.78 -4.96 -7.53
CA PHE A 19 4.02 -4.57 -6.14
C PHE A 19 5.34 -3.83 -5.94
N SER A 20 6.41 -4.21 -6.66
CA SER A 20 7.71 -3.53 -6.56
C SER A 20 7.62 -2.07 -7.03
N ILE A 21 6.94 -1.83 -8.17
CA ILE A 21 6.71 -0.47 -8.67
C ILE A 21 5.84 0.31 -7.68
N MET A 22 4.74 -0.27 -7.22
CA MET A 22 3.84 0.42 -6.28
C MET A 22 4.49 0.66 -4.91
N ALA A 23 5.41 -0.20 -4.46
CA ALA A 23 6.21 0.06 -3.27
C ALA A 23 7.01 1.35 -3.42
N VAL A 24 7.69 1.56 -4.55
CA VAL A 24 8.43 2.81 -4.80
C VAL A 24 7.47 4.01 -4.85
N VAL A 25 6.35 3.90 -5.58
CA VAL A 25 5.36 4.97 -5.70
C VAL A 25 4.82 5.39 -4.32
N TRP A 26 4.39 4.42 -3.51
CA TRP A 26 3.86 4.68 -2.18
C TRP A 26 4.95 5.07 -1.18
N GLY A 27 6.19 4.63 -1.37
CA GLY A 27 7.34 5.06 -0.57
C GLY A 27 7.59 6.55 -0.75
N VAL A 28 7.63 7.02 -2.00
CA VAL A 28 7.77 8.46 -2.30
C VAL A 28 6.59 9.24 -1.73
N PHE A 29 5.35 8.79 -1.97
CA PHE A 29 4.16 9.47 -1.45
C PHE A 29 4.13 9.53 0.08
N GLY A 30 4.34 8.41 0.77
CA GLY A 30 4.32 8.32 2.22
C GLY A 30 5.41 9.16 2.87
N MET A 31 6.65 9.10 2.36
CA MET A 31 7.76 9.92 2.88
C MET A 31 7.53 11.42 2.60
N LEU A 32 7.00 11.78 1.43
CA LEU A 32 6.64 13.18 1.12
C LEU A 32 5.58 13.72 2.09
N MET A 33 4.54 12.93 2.38
CA MET A 33 3.55 13.29 3.40
C MET A 33 4.21 13.48 4.78
N GLY A 34 5.21 12.67 5.10
CA GLY A 34 6.02 12.82 6.32
C GLY A 34 6.75 14.16 6.39
N VAL A 35 7.34 14.60 5.27
CA VAL A 35 7.99 15.91 5.17
C VAL A 35 6.97 17.04 5.32
N ILE A 36 5.79 16.93 4.71
CA ILE A 36 4.73 17.94 4.82
C ILE A 36 4.27 18.11 6.27
N ILE A 37 3.90 17.01 6.94
CA ILE A 37 3.42 17.09 8.33
C ILE A 37 4.54 17.50 9.30
N ALA A 38 5.80 17.18 9.00
CA ALA A 38 6.94 17.68 9.77
C ALA A 38 7.10 19.20 9.60
N ALA A 39 6.86 19.73 8.40
CA ALA A 39 6.88 21.17 8.15
C ALA A 39 5.71 21.88 8.86
N GLU A 40 4.52 21.28 8.93
CA GLU A 40 3.37 21.82 9.68
C GLU A 40 3.64 21.98 11.19
N LEU A 41 4.49 21.12 11.77
CA LEU A 41 4.92 21.25 13.16
C LEU A 41 5.86 22.45 13.40
N VAL A 42 6.55 22.93 12.37
CA VAL A 42 7.45 24.10 12.43
C VAL A 42 6.72 25.37 12.02
N TRP A 43 5.91 25.30 10.96
CA TRP A 43 5.13 26.39 10.39
C TRP A 43 3.64 25.99 10.33
N PRO A 44 2.87 26.27 11.40
CA PRO A 44 1.46 25.90 11.47
C PRO A 44 0.59 26.50 10.36
N GLU A 45 1.03 27.58 9.72
CA GLU A 45 0.35 28.20 8.58
C GLU A 45 0.18 27.24 7.39
N LEU A 46 1.03 26.22 7.29
CA LEU A 46 0.95 25.19 6.25
C LEU A 46 -0.29 24.29 6.39
N ASN A 47 -1.04 24.36 7.50
CA ASN A 47 -2.34 23.70 7.62
C ASN A 47 -3.41 24.34 6.70
N LEU A 48 -3.16 25.53 6.14
CA LEU A 48 -4.04 26.28 5.21
C LEU A 48 -5.45 26.62 5.74
N GLY A 49 -5.73 26.35 7.01
CA GLY A 49 -7.07 26.51 7.60
C GLY A 49 -8.11 25.54 7.04
N LEU A 50 -7.71 24.50 6.30
CA LEU A 50 -8.61 23.50 5.74
C LEU A 50 -8.58 22.24 6.62
N PRO A 51 -9.73 21.56 6.82
CA PRO A 51 -9.79 20.41 7.72
C PRO A 51 -8.98 19.22 7.20
N TRP A 52 -8.96 18.97 5.88
CA TRP A 52 -8.27 17.84 5.25
C TRP A 52 -6.76 18.01 5.08
N THR A 53 -6.23 19.23 5.19
CA THR A 53 -4.77 19.50 5.22
C THR A 53 -4.25 19.74 6.63
N SER A 54 -5.05 19.44 7.66
CA SER A 54 -4.60 19.61 9.03
C SER A 54 -3.69 18.46 9.47
N PHE A 55 -2.68 18.77 10.29
CA PHE A 55 -1.74 17.79 10.85
C PHE A 55 -2.46 16.58 11.46
N GLY A 56 -3.55 16.81 12.19
CA GLY A 56 -4.32 15.75 12.84
C GLY A 56 -4.91 14.71 11.87
N ARG A 57 -5.23 15.10 10.63
CA ARG A 57 -5.76 14.19 9.59
C ARG A 57 -4.68 13.66 8.65
N LEU A 58 -3.65 14.46 8.39
CA LEU A 58 -2.54 14.04 7.53
C LEU A 58 -1.55 13.10 8.24
N ARG A 59 -1.43 13.18 9.57
CA ARG A 59 -0.61 12.24 10.37
C ARG A 59 -1.03 10.78 10.16
N PRO A 60 -2.29 10.38 10.37
CA PRO A 60 -2.70 8.99 10.14
C PRO A 60 -2.62 8.60 8.65
N LEU A 61 -2.78 9.54 7.72
CA LEU A 61 -2.52 9.28 6.31
C LEU A 61 -1.05 8.92 6.05
N HIS A 62 -0.11 9.69 6.62
CA HIS A 62 1.33 9.41 6.51
C HIS A 62 1.68 8.04 7.09
N THR A 63 1.23 7.72 8.32
CA THR A 63 1.56 6.45 8.97
C THR A 63 1.05 5.25 8.15
N ASN A 64 -0.20 5.31 7.68
CA ASN A 64 -0.78 4.24 6.86
C ASN A 64 -0.08 4.12 5.49
N ALA A 65 0.26 5.25 4.85
CA ALA A 65 0.98 5.25 3.59
C ALA A 65 2.39 4.65 3.72
N VAL A 66 3.12 4.96 4.78
CA VAL A 66 4.48 4.41 4.96
C VAL A 66 4.44 2.93 5.39
N ILE A 67 3.54 2.55 6.28
CA ILE A 67 3.51 1.18 6.82
C ILE A 67 2.81 0.23 5.87
N PHE A 68 1.55 0.49 5.52
CA PHE A 68 0.73 -0.46 4.77
C PHE A 68 0.88 -0.28 3.26
N ALA A 69 0.96 0.96 2.77
CA ALA A 69 1.14 1.15 1.33
C ALA A 69 2.57 0.83 0.89
N PHE A 70 3.58 1.53 1.41
CA PHE A 70 4.99 1.25 1.11
C PHE A 70 5.44 -0.10 1.69
N GLY A 71 5.42 -0.26 3.01
CA GLY A 71 5.89 -1.48 3.67
C GLY A 71 5.11 -2.72 3.25
N GLY A 72 3.78 -2.64 3.17
CA GLY A 72 2.94 -3.74 2.69
C GLY A 72 3.23 -4.13 1.23
N CYS A 73 3.35 -3.18 0.30
CA CYS A 73 3.74 -3.50 -1.08
C CYS A 73 5.14 -4.12 -1.16
N ALA A 74 6.10 -3.63 -0.37
CA ALA A 74 7.45 -4.19 -0.32
C ALA A 74 7.43 -5.64 0.21
N LEU A 75 6.63 -5.93 1.24
CA LEU A 75 6.44 -7.29 1.77
C LEU A 75 5.76 -8.21 0.76
N PHE A 76 4.73 -7.75 0.04
CA PHE A 76 4.10 -8.54 -1.02
C PHE A 76 5.08 -8.84 -2.16
N ALA A 77 5.80 -7.83 -2.67
CA ALA A 77 6.81 -8.05 -3.71
C ALA A 77 7.87 -9.06 -3.27
N THR A 78 8.42 -8.89 -2.07
CA THR A 78 9.51 -9.71 -1.56
C THR A 78 9.04 -11.14 -1.30
N SER A 79 7.94 -11.33 -0.58
CA SER A 79 7.42 -12.67 -0.26
C SER A 79 7.07 -13.46 -1.51
N LEU A 80 6.36 -12.85 -2.48
CA LEU A 80 5.97 -13.49 -3.73
C LEU A 80 7.18 -13.81 -4.62
N TYR A 81 8.23 -12.99 -4.58
CA TYR A 81 9.47 -13.25 -5.30
C TYR A 81 10.28 -14.39 -4.68
N VAL A 82 10.47 -14.33 -3.35
CA VAL A 82 11.31 -15.26 -2.58
C VAL A 82 10.69 -16.65 -2.59
N VAL A 83 9.40 -16.78 -2.25
CA VAL A 83 8.74 -18.09 -2.12
C VAL A 83 8.81 -18.93 -3.40
N GLN A 84 8.65 -18.30 -4.56
CA GLN A 84 8.73 -18.99 -5.85
C GLN A 84 10.14 -19.57 -6.11
N ARG A 85 11.18 -18.83 -5.71
CA ARG A 85 12.59 -19.19 -5.98
C ARG A 85 13.14 -20.15 -4.94
N THR A 86 12.76 -20.00 -3.67
CA THR A 86 13.18 -20.91 -2.60
C THR A 86 12.55 -22.27 -2.71
N CYS A 87 11.28 -22.35 -3.15
CA CYS A 87 10.59 -23.61 -3.37
C CYS A 87 10.68 -24.12 -4.82
N GLN A 88 11.36 -23.36 -5.69
CA GLN A 88 11.50 -23.64 -7.12
C GLN A 88 10.19 -24.00 -7.83
N THR A 89 9.10 -23.32 -7.45
CA THR A 89 7.77 -23.55 -8.02
C THR A 89 7.09 -22.24 -8.37
N ARG A 90 6.24 -22.27 -9.39
CA ARG A 90 5.44 -21.11 -9.79
C ARG A 90 4.39 -20.79 -8.71
N LEU A 91 4.07 -19.52 -8.56
CA LEU A 91 3.08 -19.05 -7.60
C LEU A 91 1.72 -19.76 -7.78
N PHE A 92 1.21 -20.31 -6.67
CA PHE A 92 -0.12 -20.91 -6.61
C PHE A 92 -1.20 -19.89 -6.97
N ALA A 93 -2.22 -20.33 -7.71
CA ALA A 93 -3.39 -19.55 -8.09
C ALA A 93 -3.03 -18.13 -8.59
N GLY A 94 -2.29 -18.00 -9.70
CA GLY A 94 -1.81 -16.68 -10.19
C GLY A 94 -2.88 -15.59 -10.37
N LYS A 95 -4.16 -15.94 -10.58
CA LYS A 95 -5.27 -14.99 -10.59
C LYS A 95 -5.56 -14.41 -9.20
N LEU A 96 -5.44 -15.22 -8.14
CA LEU A 96 -5.59 -14.80 -6.74
C LEU A 96 -4.51 -13.78 -6.37
N ALA A 97 -3.27 -13.98 -6.82
CA ALA A 97 -2.20 -13.00 -6.61
C ALA A 97 -2.49 -11.65 -7.27
N SER A 98 -3.12 -11.66 -8.46
CA SER A 98 -3.59 -10.42 -9.09
C SER A 98 -4.76 -9.78 -8.36
N PHE A 99 -5.65 -10.58 -7.76
CA PHE A 99 -6.72 -10.08 -6.90
C PHE A 99 -6.16 -9.40 -5.65
N MET A 100 -5.18 -10.04 -4.99
CA MET A 100 -4.49 -9.45 -3.84
C MET A 100 -3.82 -8.12 -4.20
N PHE A 101 -3.19 -8.01 -5.38
CA PHE A 101 -2.67 -6.74 -5.85
C PHE A 101 -3.75 -5.67 -5.93
N TRP A 102 -4.81 -5.88 -6.71
CA TRP A 102 -5.85 -4.86 -6.87
C TRP A 102 -6.64 -4.57 -5.59
N GLY A 103 -6.87 -5.58 -4.76
CA GLY A 103 -7.48 -5.44 -3.44
C GLY A 103 -6.64 -4.55 -2.53
N TRP A 104 -5.32 -4.80 -2.46
CA TRP A 104 -4.41 -3.98 -1.68
C TRP A 104 -4.34 -2.53 -2.19
N GLN A 105 -4.31 -2.34 -3.51
CA GLN A 105 -4.37 -0.99 -4.08
C GLN A 105 -5.69 -0.28 -3.74
N ALA A 106 -6.82 -1.00 -3.71
CA ALA A 106 -8.11 -0.45 -3.33
C ALA A 106 -8.13 -0.03 -1.85
N VAL A 107 -7.56 -0.83 -0.95
CA VAL A 107 -7.39 -0.46 0.48
C VAL A 107 -6.59 0.83 0.62
N ILE A 108 -5.45 0.94 -0.08
CA ILE A 108 -4.59 2.12 0.00
C ILE A 108 -5.29 3.38 -0.54
N VAL A 109 -6.00 3.26 -1.67
CA VAL A 109 -6.76 4.38 -2.24
C VAL A 109 -7.91 4.78 -1.32
N ALA A 110 -8.61 3.81 -0.72
CA ALA A 110 -9.65 4.08 0.26
C ALA A 110 -9.09 4.85 1.47
N ALA A 111 -7.94 4.42 2.01
CA ALA A 111 -7.24 5.11 3.09
C ALA A 111 -6.86 6.56 2.71
N ALA A 112 -6.35 6.76 1.49
CA ALA A 112 -5.97 8.08 0.97
C ALA A 112 -7.13 9.06 0.88
N ILE A 113 -8.36 8.56 0.70
CA ILE A 113 -9.57 9.37 0.64
C ILE A 113 -10.21 9.52 2.03
N SER A 114 -10.34 8.44 2.78
CA SER A 114 -11.10 8.42 4.04
C SER A 114 -10.43 9.21 5.16
N LEU A 115 -9.11 9.11 5.29
CA LEU A 115 -8.36 9.73 6.39
C LEU A 115 -8.37 11.27 6.31
N PRO A 116 -8.10 11.91 5.15
CA PRO A 116 -8.25 13.37 5.04
C PRO A 116 -9.69 13.86 5.23
N LEU A 117 -10.68 13.05 4.85
CA LEU A 117 -12.09 13.34 5.12
C LEU A 117 -12.44 13.28 6.62
N GLY A 118 -11.59 12.65 7.43
CA GLY A 118 -11.73 12.56 8.88
C GLY A 118 -12.46 11.31 9.35
N HIS A 119 -12.64 10.33 8.48
CA HIS A 119 -13.18 9.02 8.84
C HIS A 119 -12.06 8.18 9.46
N THR A 120 -12.04 8.13 10.79
CA THR A 120 -11.04 7.37 11.54
C THR A 120 -11.56 6.81 12.85
N GLN A 121 -11.10 5.60 13.20
CA GLN A 121 -11.34 4.99 14.51
C GLN A 121 -10.50 5.61 15.64
N GLY A 122 -9.48 6.42 15.34
CA GLY A 122 -8.58 7.02 16.34
C GLY A 122 -7.62 6.03 17.03
N LYS A 123 -7.57 4.78 16.58
CA LYS A 123 -6.60 3.78 17.05
C LYS A 123 -5.38 3.79 16.14
N GLU A 124 -4.20 4.02 16.72
CA GLU A 124 -2.96 4.05 15.94
C GLU A 124 -2.74 2.72 15.18
N TYR A 125 -2.40 2.82 13.90
CA TYR A 125 -2.22 1.71 12.95
C TYR A 125 -3.49 0.87 12.66
N ALA A 126 -4.64 1.31 13.16
CA ALA A 126 -5.96 0.76 12.88
C ALA A 126 -6.95 1.91 12.65
N GLU A 127 -6.50 2.94 11.94
CA GLU A 127 -7.25 4.17 11.77
C GLU A 127 -8.41 4.04 10.78
N LEU A 128 -8.38 3.05 9.89
CA LEU A 128 -9.34 2.87 8.80
C LEU A 128 -10.71 2.43 9.33
N GLU A 129 -11.78 2.79 8.63
CA GLU A 129 -13.14 2.42 9.03
C GLU A 129 -13.45 0.96 8.73
N TRP A 130 -14.45 0.42 9.45
CA TRP A 130 -14.86 -0.98 9.36
C TRP A 130 -15.11 -1.55 7.95
N PRO A 131 -15.57 -0.79 6.92
CA PRO A 131 -15.71 -1.35 5.57
C PRO A 131 -14.36 -1.66 4.92
N ILE A 132 -13.33 -0.88 5.28
CA ILE A 132 -11.97 -1.07 4.80
C ILE A 132 -11.31 -2.20 5.59
N ASP A 133 -11.65 -2.37 6.88
CA ASP A 133 -11.17 -3.51 7.68
C ASP A 133 -11.66 -4.87 7.16
N ILE A 134 -12.84 -4.90 6.52
CA ILE A 134 -13.39 -6.12 5.91
C ILE A 134 -12.69 -6.45 4.58
N LEU A 135 -12.17 -5.44 3.88
CA LEU A 135 -11.55 -5.57 2.56
C LEU A 135 -10.12 -6.12 2.65
#